data_AF-A0A432FIE6-F1
#
_entry.id   AF-A0A432FIE6-F1
#
_cell.length_a   1.000
_cell.length_b   1.000
_cell.length_c   1.000
_cell.angle_alpha   90.00
_cell.angle_beta   90.00
_cell.angle_gamma   90.00
#
_symmetry.space_group_name_H-M   'P 1'
#
loop_
_entity.id
_entity.type
_entity.pdbx_description
1 polymer ?
#
loop_
_entity_poly.entity_id
_entity_poly.type
_entity_poly.pdbx_seq_one_letter_code
_entity_poly.pdbx_strand_id
1 'polypeptide(L)'
;MSLLLKDRVYTMQASTAKRGVYPMHGYKLGLFRMPIKLDDPAEIKSILEGMKKTFDMDQYADRIYATYYWTEENMPDPDADGYESVDLSVTVEIVTGEVIDAIYQIYPVEKFAAPQWIQNYRKKADHFAKMIIDTLLRNTILSDKMVEHLMKSEKISEVQALTKLDELTPLAQIVPDAKPIAKVEPPKPAIEGKKQLIQRDGEAAVPGPIDVDYKDKMDPSPVFKTKTGNELRTWGRVGSDNKVMGVWGEFVSVDFDICVADGACIDACPVAVFEFFDFPGNAASTKKPLQINEPDCIFCIACENVCPPVAIKIFSPS
;
A
#
# COMPACT_ATOMS: atom_id res chain seq x y z
N MET A 1 21.64 -20.34 -4.92
CA MET A 1 20.29 -20.92 -5.15
C MET A 1 19.45 -20.53 -3.95
N SER A 2 18.35 -19.79 -4.16
CA SER A 2 17.42 -19.44 -3.09
C SER A 2 16.92 -20.71 -2.37
N LEU A 3 16.95 -20.70 -1.03
CA LEU A 3 16.55 -21.84 -0.21
C LEU A 3 15.01 -21.98 -0.11
N LEU A 4 14.24 -20.97 -0.51
CA LEU A 4 12.81 -21.09 -0.85
C LEU A 4 12.58 -22.12 -1.99
N LEU A 5 13.62 -22.42 -2.78
CA LEU A 5 13.55 -23.24 -4.00
C LEU A 5 13.91 -24.71 -3.79
N LYS A 6 14.12 -25.18 -2.55
CA LYS A 6 14.51 -26.59 -2.31
C LYS A 6 13.36 -27.58 -2.37
N ASP A 7 12.11 -27.12 -2.31
CA ASP A 7 10.97 -28.01 -2.46
C ASP A 7 10.20 -27.76 -3.76
N ARG A 8 10.48 -28.65 -4.71
CA ARG A 8 9.58 -29.15 -5.76
C ARG A 8 9.38 -28.26 -6.98
N VAL A 9 10.12 -28.71 -7.99
CA VAL A 9 9.86 -28.52 -9.40
C VAL A 9 8.59 -29.30 -9.81
N TYR A 10 7.71 -28.60 -10.56
CA TYR A 10 6.57 -29.01 -11.41
C TYR A 10 5.13 -29.02 -10.87
N THR A 11 4.26 -28.40 -11.70
CA THR A 11 2.81 -28.61 -11.88
C THR A 11 1.98 -28.74 -10.60
N MET A 12 1.14 -27.72 -10.34
CA MET A 12 -0.09 -27.75 -9.53
C MET A 12 -0.17 -28.91 -8.53
N GLN A 13 0.22 -28.66 -7.27
CA GLN A 13 -0.31 -29.43 -6.14
C GLN A 13 0.06 -28.78 -4.79
N ALA A 14 -0.58 -27.64 -4.49
CA ALA A 14 -0.96 -27.40 -3.10
C ALA A 14 -2.22 -28.24 -2.83
N SER A 15 -2.23 -29.04 -1.76
CA SER A 15 -3.42 -29.79 -1.30
C SER A 15 -4.60 -28.88 -0.91
N THR A 16 -4.36 -27.57 -0.89
CA THR A 16 -5.31 -26.49 -0.60
C THR A 16 -5.59 -25.58 -1.80
N ALA A 17 -5.19 -25.95 -3.02
CA ALA A 17 -5.53 -25.19 -4.22
C ALA A 17 -7.05 -25.24 -4.48
N LYS A 18 -7.80 -24.34 -3.85
CA LYS A 18 -9.15 -23.99 -4.26
C LYS A 18 -9.09 -23.43 -5.68
N ARG A 19 -9.81 -24.09 -6.59
CA ARG A 19 -10.23 -23.68 -7.95
C ARG A 19 -9.73 -22.30 -8.41
N GLY A 20 -8.51 -22.28 -8.93
CA GLY A 20 -8.08 -21.35 -9.95
C GLY A 20 -7.38 -22.19 -11.01
N VAL A 21 -8.10 -22.62 -12.05
CA VAL A 21 -7.46 -23.26 -13.21
C VAL A 21 -6.75 -22.14 -13.96
N TYR A 22 -5.48 -21.89 -13.64
CA TYR A 22 -4.65 -21.00 -14.45
C TYR A 22 -4.48 -21.65 -15.82
N PRO A 23 -4.85 -20.98 -16.92
CA PRO A 23 -4.74 -21.55 -18.26
C PRO A 23 -3.26 -21.76 -18.61
N MET A 24 -2.79 -23.00 -18.42
CA MET A 24 -1.44 -23.44 -18.71
C MET A 24 -1.25 -23.53 -20.24
N HIS A 25 -0.97 -22.41 -20.89
CA HIS A 25 -0.35 -22.43 -22.21
C HIS A 25 1.13 -22.80 -22.02
N GLY A 26 1.69 -23.62 -22.93
CA GLY A 26 2.95 -24.39 -22.80
C GLY A 26 4.26 -23.64 -22.53
N TYR A 27 4.28 -22.80 -21.51
CA TYR A 27 5.39 -21.97 -21.06
C TYR A 27 5.82 -22.40 -19.66
N LYS A 28 7.09 -22.18 -19.31
CA LYS A 28 7.56 -22.44 -17.95
C LYS A 28 6.92 -21.39 -17.02
N LEU A 29 6.03 -21.86 -16.15
CA LEU A 29 5.37 -21.07 -15.13
C LEU A 29 6.12 -21.23 -13.80
N GLY A 30 6.55 -20.12 -13.22
CA GLY A 30 6.93 -20.05 -11.81
C GLY A 30 5.70 -19.65 -10.99
N LEU A 31 5.37 -20.40 -9.95
CA LEU A 31 4.31 -20.07 -8.99
C LEU A 31 4.90 -20.21 -7.59
N PHE A 32 4.91 -19.13 -6.82
CA PHE A 32 5.46 -19.05 -5.48
C PHE A 32 4.39 -18.55 -4.54
N ARG A 33 3.98 -19.42 -3.62
CA ARG A 33 2.96 -19.11 -2.62
C ARG A 33 3.64 -18.70 -1.32
N MET A 34 3.40 -17.47 -0.88
CA MET A 34 3.93 -16.93 0.37
C MET A 34 2.80 -16.82 1.39
N PRO A 35 2.96 -17.38 2.61
CA PRO A 35 1.91 -17.45 3.63
C PRO A 35 1.77 -16.13 4.41
N ILE A 36 1.72 -15.02 3.68
CA ILE A 36 1.61 -13.66 4.19
C ILE A 36 0.40 -12.99 3.55
N LYS A 37 -0.29 -12.16 4.34
CA LYS A 37 -1.50 -11.46 3.93
C LYS A 37 -1.14 -10.06 3.43
N LEU A 38 -1.58 -9.73 2.22
CA LEU A 38 -1.46 -8.41 1.62
C LEU A 38 -2.80 -8.09 0.97
N ASP A 39 -3.64 -7.39 1.71
CA ASP A 39 -4.94 -6.89 1.24
C ASP A 39 -5.08 -5.38 1.44
N ASP A 40 -4.11 -4.78 2.15
CA ASP A 40 -4.07 -3.37 2.49
C ASP A 40 -3.67 -2.51 1.28
N PRO A 41 -4.54 -1.59 0.82
CA PRO A 41 -4.23 -0.72 -0.32
C PRO A 41 -3.01 0.20 -0.11
N ALA A 42 -2.73 0.64 1.13
CA ALA A 42 -1.56 1.45 1.42
C ALA A 42 -0.26 0.63 1.41
N GLU A 43 -0.29 -0.62 1.89
CA GLU A 43 0.83 -1.54 1.76
C GLU A 43 1.13 -1.84 0.29
N ILE A 44 0.08 -2.08 -0.51
CA ILE A 44 0.20 -2.29 -1.97
C ILE A 44 0.79 -1.04 -2.64
N LYS A 45 0.29 0.15 -2.30
CA LYS A 45 0.80 1.42 -2.83
C LYS A 45 2.25 1.66 -2.42
N SER A 46 2.62 1.33 -1.17
CA SER A 46 3.99 1.43 -0.66
C SER A 46 4.94 0.52 -1.43
N ILE A 47 4.53 -0.71 -1.74
CA ILE A 47 5.29 -1.64 -2.60
C ILE A 47 5.48 -1.03 -3.99
N LEU A 48 4.43 -0.48 -4.60
CA LEU A 48 4.52 0.15 -5.92
C LEU A 48 5.49 1.33 -5.91
N GLU A 49 5.32 2.28 -4.98
CA GLU A 49 6.14 3.48 -4.91
C GLU A 49 7.59 3.21 -4.54
N GLY A 50 7.83 2.28 -3.61
CA GLY A 50 9.17 1.89 -3.19
C GLY A 50 10.00 1.22 -4.30
N MET A 51 9.32 0.62 -5.29
CA MET A 51 9.97 -0.23 -6.29
C MET A 51 9.98 0.35 -7.71
N LYS A 52 9.25 1.46 -7.95
CA LYS A 52 9.19 2.17 -9.25
C LYS A 52 10.55 2.59 -9.82
N LYS A 53 11.57 2.78 -8.97
CA LYS A 53 12.94 3.13 -9.42
C LYS A 53 13.74 1.91 -9.87
N THR A 54 13.36 0.72 -9.43
CA THR A 54 14.09 -0.53 -9.66
C THR A 54 13.45 -1.37 -10.75
N PHE A 55 12.11 -1.39 -10.77
CA PHE A 55 11.31 -2.15 -11.71
C PHE A 55 10.25 -1.24 -12.32
N ASP A 56 9.81 -1.59 -13.53
CA ASP A 56 8.60 -1.01 -14.09
C ASP A 56 7.40 -1.66 -13.38
N MET A 57 6.67 -0.84 -12.62
CA MET A 57 5.62 -1.29 -11.70
C MET A 57 4.26 -0.85 -12.21
N ASP A 58 3.35 -1.80 -12.38
CA ASP A 58 1.96 -1.56 -12.74
C ASP A 58 1.01 -2.27 -11.75
N GLN A 59 -0.23 -1.81 -11.67
CA GLN A 59 -1.26 -2.43 -10.83
C GLN A 59 -2.57 -2.52 -11.61
N TYR A 60 -3.16 -3.71 -11.60
CA TYR A 60 -4.51 -3.91 -12.10
C TYR A 60 -5.29 -4.81 -11.16
N ALA A 61 -6.40 -4.29 -10.63
CA ALA A 61 -7.23 -4.96 -9.63
C ALA A 61 -6.40 -5.47 -8.43
N ASP A 62 -6.44 -6.77 -8.18
CA ASP A 62 -5.76 -7.50 -7.12
C ASP A 62 -4.31 -7.91 -7.47
N ARG A 63 -3.77 -7.41 -8.59
CA ARG A 63 -2.47 -7.83 -9.12
C ARG A 63 -1.49 -6.66 -9.21
N ILE A 64 -0.28 -6.90 -8.74
CA ILE A 64 0.89 -6.03 -8.93
C ILE A 64 1.78 -6.66 -9.99
N TYR A 65 2.16 -5.91 -11.01
CA TYR A 65 3.09 -6.34 -12.03
C TYR A 65 4.44 -5.64 -11.80
N ALA A 66 5.49 -6.43 -11.69
CA ALA A 66 6.86 -5.94 -11.61
C ALA A 66 7.62 -6.47 -12.83
N THR A 67 8.02 -5.57 -13.72
CA THR A 67 8.76 -5.88 -14.94
C THR A 67 10.21 -5.41 -14.81
N TYR A 68 11.13 -6.33 -15.11
CA TYR A 68 12.55 -6.02 -15.25
C TYR A 68 12.95 -6.12 -16.71
N TYR A 69 13.64 -5.10 -17.19
CA TYR A 69 14.20 -5.01 -18.53
C TYR A 69 15.71 -5.20 -18.48
N TRP A 70 16.27 -5.91 -19.46
CA TRP A 70 17.71 -5.99 -19.66
C TRP A 70 18.02 -6.08 -21.15
N THR A 71 19.19 -5.57 -21.52
CA THR A 71 19.69 -5.62 -22.89
C THR A 71 20.75 -6.71 -22.99
N GLU A 72 20.69 -7.54 -24.02
CA GLU A 72 21.78 -8.43 -24.41
C GLU A 72 22.47 -7.83 -25.63
N GLU A 73 23.79 -7.91 -25.64
CA GLU A 73 24.65 -7.39 -26.71
C GLU A 73 25.54 -8.53 -27.21
N ASN A 74 25.70 -8.63 -28.52
CA ASN A 74 26.56 -9.67 -29.13
C ASN A 74 28.05 -9.34 -28.98
N MET A 75 28.39 -8.07 -28.82
CA MET A 75 29.75 -7.55 -28.73
C MET A 75 29.82 -6.45 -27.66
N PRO A 76 30.97 -6.32 -26.97
CA PRO A 76 31.15 -5.32 -25.91
C PRO A 76 31.39 -3.89 -26.41
N ASP A 77 31.71 -3.73 -27.70
CA ASP A 77 31.95 -2.42 -28.33
C ASP A 77 30.74 -2.03 -29.19
N PRO A 78 29.95 -1.03 -28.77
CA PRO A 78 28.77 -0.58 -29.51
C PRO A 78 29.08 0.00 -30.90
N ASP A 79 30.32 0.45 -31.13
CA ASP A 79 30.74 1.05 -32.40
C ASP A 79 31.38 0.03 -33.36
N ALA A 80 31.49 -1.24 -32.95
CA ALA A 80 32.04 -2.29 -33.78
C ALA A 80 31.10 -2.70 -34.93
N ASP A 81 31.69 -2.99 -36.09
CA ASP A 81 30.93 -3.47 -37.25
C ASP A 81 30.28 -4.84 -36.94
N GLY A 82 28.96 -4.93 -37.13
CA GLY A 82 28.16 -6.10 -36.76
C GLY A 82 27.64 -6.12 -35.31
N TYR A 83 27.70 -5.01 -34.57
CA TYR A 83 27.04 -4.87 -33.28
C TYR A 83 25.52 -5.05 -33.39
N GLU A 84 24.97 -5.93 -32.56
CA GLU A 84 23.54 -6.18 -32.41
C GLU A 84 23.19 -6.20 -30.93
N SER A 85 22.13 -5.48 -30.58
CA SER A 85 21.54 -5.51 -29.25
C SER A 85 20.06 -5.87 -29.31
N VAL A 86 19.55 -6.41 -28.21
CA VAL A 86 18.16 -6.82 -28.08
C VAL A 86 17.67 -6.60 -26.65
N ASP A 87 16.53 -5.93 -26.54
CA ASP A 87 15.89 -5.67 -25.27
C ASP A 87 14.95 -6.82 -24.91
N LEU A 88 15.15 -7.35 -23.71
CA LEU A 88 14.39 -8.45 -23.16
C LEU A 88 13.73 -8.01 -21.86
N SER A 89 12.62 -8.67 -21.53
CA SER A 89 11.94 -8.40 -20.27
C SER A 89 11.33 -9.65 -19.65
N VAL A 90 11.14 -9.57 -18.33
CA VAL A 90 10.41 -10.56 -17.55
C VAL A 90 9.50 -9.84 -16.57
N THR A 91 8.26 -10.32 -16.46
CA THR A 91 7.25 -9.76 -15.57
C THR A 91 6.89 -10.80 -14.51
N VAL A 92 6.92 -10.37 -13.25
CA VAL A 92 6.35 -11.10 -12.12
C VAL A 92 5.03 -10.45 -11.76
N GLU A 93 3.98 -11.25 -11.76
CA GLU A 93 2.65 -10.91 -11.26
C GLU A 93 2.53 -11.34 -9.81
N ILE A 94 2.18 -10.42 -8.92
CA ILE A 94 1.91 -10.70 -7.52
C ILE A 94 0.40 -10.57 -7.31
N VAL A 95 -0.25 -11.70 -7.07
CA VAL A 95 -1.66 -11.76 -6.70
C VAL A 95 -1.77 -11.51 -5.20
N THR A 96 -2.44 -10.42 -4.85
CA THR A 96 -2.66 -9.96 -3.48
C THR A 96 -3.88 -10.67 -2.87
N GLY A 97 -3.94 -10.78 -1.54
CA GLY A 97 -5.01 -11.47 -0.82
C GLY A 97 -4.58 -12.01 0.55
N GLU A 98 -5.33 -12.99 1.06
CA GLU A 98 -5.00 -13.70 2.31
C GLU A 98 -3.64 -14.42 2.26
N VAL A 99 -3.27 -14.86 1.06
CA VAL A 99 -2.02 -15.51 0.73
C VAL A 99 -1.53 -14.87 -0.57
N ILE A 100 -0.25 -14.51 -0.61
CA ILE A 100 0.33 -13.93 -1.81
C ILE A 100 0.80 -15.05 -2.74
N ASP A 101 0.38 -14.99 -4.01
CA ASP A 101 0.92 -15.84 -5.07
C ASP A 101 1.74 -14.99 -6.04
N ALA A 102 3.06 -15.20 -6.08
CA ALA A 102 3.96 -14.61 -7.07
C ALA A 102 4.11 -15.54 -8.28
N ILE A 103 3.68 -15.07 -9.43
CA ILE A 103 3.54 -15.82 -10.67
C ILE A 103 4.42 -15.17 -11.73
N TYR A 104 5.20 -15.96 -12.48
CA TYR A 104 5.86 -15.45 -13.68
C TYR A 104 5.83 -16.46 -14.81
N GLN A 105 5.80 -15.93 -16.03
CA GLN A 105 5.78 -16.71 -17.24
C GLN A 105 6.99 -16.35 -18.11
N ILE A 106 7.80 -17.35 -18.43
CA ILE A 106 8.92 -17.16 -19.36
C ILE A 106 8.40 -17.42 -20.77
N TYR A 107 8.28 -16.34 -21.54
CA TYR A 107 7.90 -16.41 -22.95
C TYR A 107 9.01 -17.06 -23.79
N PRO A 108 8.71 -17.58 -24.99
CA PRO A 108 9.73 -17.97 -25.96
C PRO A 108 10.53 -16.74 -26.39
N VAL A 109 11.80 -16.93 -26.72
CA VAL A 109 12.71 -15.83 -27.07
C VAL A 109 12.25 -15.12 -28.35
N GLU A 110 11.51 -15.83 -29.20
CA GLU A 110 10.89 -15.36 -30.43
C GLU A 110 9.89 -14.22 -30.21
N LYS A 111 9.30 -14.12 -29.00
CA LYS A 111 8.42 -13.00 -28.63
C LYS A 111 9.14 -11.64 -28.75
N PHE A 112 10.45 -11.64 -28.55
CA PHE A 112 11.29 -10.43 -28.56
C PHE A 112 11.97 -10.20 -29.91
N ALA A 113 11.60 -10.95 -30.96
CA ALA A 113 12.31 -10.96 -32.24
C ALA A 113 13.82 -11.19 -32.09
N ALA A 114 14.18 -12.00 -31.08
CA ALA A 114 15.55 -12.21 -30.67
C ALA A 114 16.43 -12.88 -31.74
N PRO A 115 17.67 -12.40 -31.95
CA PRO A 115 18.65 -13.06 -32.78
C PRO A 115 19.05 -14.46 -32.25
N GLN A 116 19.54 -15.31 -33.16
CA GLN A 116 19.93 -16.70 -32.84
C GLN A 116 21.14 -16.81 -31.90
N TRP A 117 21.91 -15.74 -31.72
CA TRP A 117 23.08 -15.75 -30.84
C TRP A 117 22.72 -15.63 -29.36
N ILE A 118 21.46 -15.32 -28.99
CA ILE A 118 21.05 -15.28 -27.58
C ILE A 118 21.10 -16.69 -26.99
N GLN A 119 21.99 -16.89 -26.03
CA GLN A 119 22.13 -18.16 -25.33
C GLN A 119 21.59 -18.09 -23.91
N ASN A 120 21.11 -19.23 -23.40
CA ASN A 120 20.66 -19.40 -22.03
C ASN A 120 19.54 -18.44 -21.58
N TYR A 121 18.80 -17.85 -22.51
CA TYR A 121 17.70 -16.90 -22.24
C TYR A 121 16.78 -17.36 -21.10
N ARG A 122 16.27 -18.59 -21.18
CA ARG A 122 15.34 -19.13 -20.17
C ARG A 122 15.94 -19.20 -18.77
N LYS A 123 17.26 -19.43 -18.64
CA LYS A 123 17.94 -19.45 -17.33
C LYS A 123 18.12 -18.02 -16.80
N LYS A 124 18.46 -17.06 -17.67
CA LYS A 124 18.59 -15.64 -17.32
C LYS A 124 17.23 -15.05 -16.91
N ALA A 125 16.17 -15.29 -17.69
CA ALA A 125 14.82 -14.86 -17.37
C ALA A 125 14.31 -15.47 -16.04
N ASP A 126 14.58 -16.75 -15.78
CA ASP A 126 14.25 -17.40 -14.51
C ASP A 126 15.03 -16.80 -13.32
N HIS A 127 16.30 -16.44 -13.54
CA HIS A 127 17.12 -15.77 -12.54
C HIS A 127 16.60 -14.36 -12.22
N PHE A 128 16.29 -13.56 -13.24
CA PHE A 128 15.75 -12.20 -13.05
C PHE A 128 14.37 -12.22 -12.41
N ALA A 129 13.49 -13.16 -12.77
CA ALA A 129 12.20 -13.32 -12.10
C ALA A 129 12.36 -13.61 -10.60
N LYS A 130 13.31 -14.47 -10.23
CA LYS A 130 13.62 -14.75 -8.82
C LYS A 130 14.26 -13.56 -8.12
N MET A 131 15.11 -12.81 -8.82
CA MET A 131 15.68 -11.56 -8.31
C MET A 131 14.57 -10.54 -8.00
N ILE A 132 13.57 -10.39 -8.87
CA ILE A 132 12.42 -9.51 -8.62
C ILE A 132 11.70 -9.95 -7.34
N ILE A 133 11.35 -11.24 -7.22
CA ILE A 133 10.66 -11.80 -6.04
C ILE A 133 11.47 -11.57 -4.76
N ASP A 134 12.76 -11.93 -4.76
CA ASP A 134 13.64 -11.79 -3.60
C ASP A 134 13.78 -10.30 -3.21
N THR A 135 13.90 -9.40 -4.19
CA THR A 135 14.05 -7.96 -3.98
C THR A 135 12.77 -7.36 -3.41
N LEU A 136 11.59 -7.76 -3.92
CA LEU A 136 10.30 -7.34 -3.39
C LEU A 136 10.08 -7.87 -1.97
N LEU A 137 10.47 -9.11 -1.69
CA LEU A 137 10.30 -9.70 -0.36
C LEU A 137 11.20 -9.05 0.69
N ARG A 138 12.46 -8.69 0.37
CA ARG A 138 13.39 -8.08 1.35
C ARG A 138 13.23 -6.58 1.52
N ASN A 139 12.87 -5.88 0.43
CA ASN A 139 12.87 -4.42 0.41
C ASN A 139 11.45 -3.84 0.42
N THR A 140 10.48 -4.52 0.99
CA THR A 140 9.14 -3.95 1.17
C THR A 140 8.56 -4.42 2.50
N ILE A 141 7.33 -3.99 2.81
CA ILE A 141 6.55 -4.44 3.98
C ILE A 141 6.39 -5.97 4.03
N LEU A 142 6.55 -6.66 2.89
CA LEU A 142 6.54 -8.12 2.81
C LEU A 142 7.62 -8.74 3.71
N SER A 143 8.74 -8.05 3.93
CA SER A 143 9.82 -8.50 4.82
C SER A 143 9.29 -8.68 6.25
N ASP A 144 8.63 -7.65 6.78
CA ASP A 144 8.17 -7.63 8.16
C ASP A 144 7.08 -8.68 8.39
N LYS A 145 6.14 -8.80 7.43
CA LYS A 145 5.10 -9.84 7.47
C LYS A 145 5.67 -11.25 7.40
N MET A 146 6.73 -11.45 6.60
CA MET A 146 7.38 -12.75 6.49
C MET A 146 8.14 -13.09 7.77
N VAL A 147 8.80 -12.11 8.39
CA VAL A 147 9.44 -12.26 9.70
C VAL A 147 8.41 -12.61 10.77
N GLU A 148 7.28 -11.90 10.84
CA GLU A 148 6.20 -12.23 11.77
C GLU A 148 5.66 -13.65 11.56
N HIS A 149 5.48 -14.07 10.30
CA HIS A 149 5.04 -15.42 9.98
C HIS A 149 6.06 -16.46 10.46
N LEU A 150 7.36 -16.25 10.21
CA LEU A 150 8.44 -17.15 10.63
C LEU A 150 8.55 -17.24 12.16
N MET A 151 8.40 -16.11 12.86
CA MET A 151 8.38 -16.08 14.33
C MET A 151 7.20 -16.90 14.89
N LYS A 152 6.01 -16.77 14.30
CA LYS A 152 4.80 -17.48 14.77
C LYS A 152 4.84 -18.97 14.42
N SER A 153 5.27 -19.33 13.21
CA SER A 153 5.28 -20.70 12.71
C SER A 153 6.40 -21.55 13.31
N GLU A 154 7.61 -20.99 13.44
CA GLU A 154 8.80 -21.73 13.87
C GLU A 154 9.22 -21.43 15.32
N LYS A 155 8.57 -20.46 15.98
CA LYS A 155 8.86 -20.04 17.37
C LYS A 155 10.31 -19.59 17.58
N ILE A 156 10.88 -18.96 16.56
CA ILE A 156 12.24 -18.41 16.56
C ILE A 156 12.24 -16.93 16.93
N SER A 157 13.40 -16.39 17.32
CA SER A 157 13.55 -14.96 17.60
C SER A 157 13.54 -14.11 16.31
N GLU A 158 13.24 -12.83 16.44
CA GLU A 158 13.21 -11.88 15.30
C GLU A 158 14.53 -11.86 14.50
N VAL A 159 15.67 -11.89 15.21
CA VAL A 159 17.01 -11.92 14.60
C VAL A 159 17.24 -13.22 13.80
N GLN A 160 16.74 -14.35 14.30
CA GLN A 160 16.83 -15.63 13.61
C GLN A 160 15.91 -15.67 12.39
N ALA A 161 14.71 -15.08 12.49
CA ALA A 161 13.78 -14.95 11.38
C ALA A 161 14.33 -14.06 10.26
N LEU A 162 15.01 -12.94 10.59
CA LEU A 162 15.70 -12.09 9.62
C LEU A 162 16.86 -12.81 8.92
N THR A 163 17.70 -13.51 9.68
CA THR A 163 18.79 -14.32 9.10
C THR A 163 18.25 -15.38 8.14
N LYS A 164 17.13 -16.02 8.52
CA LYS A 164 16.48 -17.02 7.68
C LYS A 164 15.87 -16.38 6.43
N LEU A 165 15.25 -15.21 6.55
CA LEU A 165 14.74 -14.47 5.39
C LEU A 165 15.85 -14.17 4.39
N ASP A 166 17.02 -13.75 4.87
CA ASP A 166 18.21 -13.49 4.06
C ASP A 166 18.73 -14.75 3.35
N GLU A 167 18.74 -15.90 4.02
CA GLU A 167 19.08 -17.20 3.43
C GLU A 167 18.08 -17.65 2.36
N LEU A 168 16.79 -17.32 2.55
CA LEU A 168 15.73 -17.62 1.60
C LEU A 168 15.79 -16.72 0.36
N THR A 169 16.36 -15.51 0.47
CA THR A 169 16.33 -14.47 -0.59
C THR A 169 17.74 -14.02 -1.05
N PRO A 170 18.61 -14.93 -1.51
CA PRO A 170 19.99 -14.62 -1.88
C PRO A 170 20.13 -13.80 -3.18
N LEU A 171 19.07 -13.64 -3.98
CA LEU A 171 19.13 -12.86 -5.23
C LEU A 171 18.57 -11.44 -5.07
N ALA A 172 18.18 -11.04 -3.86
CA ALA A 172 17.67 -9.70 -3.62
C ALA A 172 18.75 -8.66 -3.94
N GLN A 173 18.39 -7.71 -4.81
CA GLN A 173 19.23 -6.54 -5.02
C GLN A 173 19.08 -5.61 -3.82
N ILE A 174 20.20 -5.03 -3.37
CA ILE A 174 20.19 -3.95 -2.39
C ILE A 174 19.71 -2.72 -3.14
N VAL A 175 18.45 -2.35 -2.95
CA VAL A 175 17.92 -1.12 -3.52
C VAL A 175 18.15 0.00 -2.50
N PRO A 176 19.00 1.01 -2.80
CA PRO A 176 19.12 2.19 -1.96
C PRO A 176 17.74 2.84 -1.83
N ASP A 177 17.33 3.17 -0.61
CA ASP A 177 16.02 3.76 -0.26
C ASP A 177 14.77 2.84 -0.33
N ALA A 178 14.92 1.53 -0.58
CA ALA A 178 13.76 0.64 -0.66
C ALA A 178 13.26 0.10 0.69
N LYS A 179 13.90 0.40 1.82
CA LYS A 179 13.15 0.38 3.09
C LYS A 179 12.47 1.74 3.25
N PRO A 180 11.15 1.89 3.00
CA PRO A 180 10.40 2.74 3.89
C PRO A 180 10.51 2.07 5.24
N ILE A 181 11.38 2.62 6.10
CA ILE A 181 11.37 2.33 7.53
C ILE A 181 9.92 2.50 7.94
N ALA A 182 9.26 1.41 8.34
CA ALA A 182 8.10 1.52 9.19
C ALA A 182 8.53 2.41 10.35
N LYS A 183 8.05 3.65 10.38
CA LYS A 183 8.10 4.44 11.61
C LYS A 183 7.11 3.77 12.56
N VAL A 184 7.52 2.66 13.15
CA VAL A 184 7.13 2.39 14.52
C VAL A 184 8.04 3.31 15.33
N GLU A 185 7.52 4.46 15.74
CA GLU A 185 8.22 5.30 16.73
C GLU A 185 8.28 4.51 18.05
N PRO A 186 9.47 4.16 18.58
CA PRO A 186 9.59 3.79 19.98
C PRO A 186 9.63 5.09 20.80
N PRO A 187 9.03 5.10 22.00
CA PRO A 187 8.69 6.34 22.70
C PRO A 187 9.93 6.98 23.28
N LYS A 188 10.14 8.30 23.03
CA LYS A 188 10.95 9.22 23.85
C LYS A 188 11.07 10.61 23.20
N PRO A 189 11.39 11.63 24.00
CA PRO A 189 10.61 12.29 25.04
C PRO A 189 10.08 13.63 24.50
N ALA A 190 9.28 14.35 25.30
CA ALA A 190 8.97 15.75 25.00
C ALA A 190 10.27 16.55 24.72
N ILE A 191 10.27 17.37 23.66
CA ILE A 191 10.58 18.81 23.69
C ILE A 191 10.66 19.37 22.25
N GLU A 192 9.70 20.26 21.99
CA GLU A 192 9.77 21.56 21.28
C GLU A 192 10.39 21.67 19.88
N GLY A 193 9.57 22.11 18.92
CA GLY A 193 10.10 22.84 17.75
C GLY A 193 9.28 22.80 16.47
N LYS A 194 8.01 23.25 16.51
CA LYS A 194 7.20 23.77 15.38
C LYS A 194 7.42 23.13 13.99
N LYS A 195 6.61 22.11 13.68
CA LYS A 195 6.05 21.95 12.33
C LYS A 195 4.74 22.75 12.27
N GLN A 196 4.44 23.35 11.13
CA GLN A 196 3.37 24.35 10.95
C GLN A 196 2.03 23.87 11.55
N LEU A 197 1.72 24.37 12.74
CA LEU A 197 0.43 24.17 13.40
C LEU A 197 -0.62 24.96 12.61
N ILE A 198 -1.68 24.29 12.15
CA ILE A 198 -2.86 24.98 11.65
C ILE A 198 -3.49 25.69 12.85
N GLN A 199 -3.19 26.98 13.03
CA GLN A 199 -3.81 27.81 14.06
C GLN A 199 -5.11 28.39 13.52
N ARG A 200 -6.21 28.08 14.22
CA ARG A 200 -7.55 28.63 13.97
C ARG A 200 -7.93 29.51 15.16
N ASP A 201 -8.48 30.68 14.86
CA ASP A 201 -8.99 31.63 15.86
C ASP A 201 -10.44 31.35 16.25
N GLY A 202 -11.19 30.63 15.39
CA GLY A 202 -12.59 30.28 15.61
C GLY A 202 -13.54 31.47 15.43
N GLU A 203 -13.07 32.57 14.84
CA GLU A 203 -13.87 33.79 14.62
C GLU A 203 -14.62 33.77 13.28
N ALA A 204 -14.07 33.07 12.28
CA ALA A 204 -14.66 32.95 10.95
C ALA A 204 -14.67 31.49 10.46
N ALA A 205 -15.55 31.20 9.50
CA ALA A 205 -15.56 29.91 8.82
C ALA A 205 -14.26 29.69 8.04
N VAL A 206 -13.67 28.50 8.15
CA VAL A 206 -12.44 28.16 7.44
C VAL A 206 -12.79 27.82 5.98
N PRO A 207 -12.09 28.39 4.98
CA PRO A 207 -12.30 27.99 3.60
C PRO A 207 -11.79 26.57 3.36
N GLY A 208 -12.56 25.79 2.60
CA GLY A 208 -12.12 24.47 2.13
C GLY A 208 -11.06 24.55 1.02
N PRO A 209 -10.46 23.40 0.63
CA PRO A 209 -10.77 22.03 1.06
C PRO A 209 -10.13 21.63 2.40
N ILE A 210 -10.58 20.52 2.98
CA ILE A 210 -9.91 19.87 4.13
C ILE A 210 -8.43 19.60 3.82
N ASP A 211 -7.56 19.88 4.79
CA ASP A 211 -6.13 19.57 4.69
C ASP A 211 -5.93 18.05 4.82
N VAL A 212 -5.43 17.39 3.77
CA VAL A 212 -5.23 15.93 3.78
C VAL A 212 -4.15 15.46 4.76
N ASP A 213 -3.22 16.35 5.13
CA ASP A 213 -2.13 16.09 6.07
C ASP A 213 -2.46 16.65 7.47
N TYR A 214 -3.74 16.90 7.78
CA TYR A 214 -4.15 17.47 9.07
C TYR A 214 -3.64 16.65 10.28
N LYS A 215 -3.51 15.32 10.14
CA LYS A 215 -2.99 14.44 11.19
C LYS A 215 -1.54 14.76 11.58
N ASP A 216 -0.75 15.34 10.67
CA ASP A 216 0.63 15.77 10.91
C ASP A 216 0.73 17.23 11.40
N LYS A 217 -0.32 18.02 11.17
CA LYS A 217 -0.35 19.48 11.39
C LYS A 217 -1.24 19.89 12.58
N MET A 218 -2.04 18.99 13.11
CA MET A 218 -2.94 19.20 14.25
C MET A 218 -2.69 18.15 15.33
N ASP A 219 -2.69 18.60 16.58
CA ASP A 219 -2.54 17.69 17.72
C ASP A 219 -3.82 16.85 17.93
N PRO A 220 -3.68 15.56 18.29
CA PRO A 220 -4.83 14.72 18.63
C PRO A 220 -5.57 15.29 19.85
N SER A 221 -6.88 15.34 19.74
CA SER A 221 -7.80 15.89 20.74
C SER A 221 -8.61 14.77 21.41
N PRO A 222 -9.33 15.05 22.52
CA PRO A 222 -10.11 14.03 23.22
C PRO A 222 -11.10 13.31 22.30
N VAL A 223 -11.09 11.98 22.36
CA VAL A 223 -12.02 11.12 21.60
C VAL A 223 -13.46 11.42 22.01
N PHE A 224 -14.34 11.51 21.02
CA PHE A 224 -15.77 11.71 21.22
C PHE A 224 -16.51 10.37 21.17
N LYS A 225 -17.34 10.08 22.18
CA LYS A 225 -18.17 8.87 22.21
C LYS A 225 -19.54 9.17 21.62
N THR A 226 -19.91 8.46 20.56
CA THR A 226 -21.20 8.63 19.90
C THR A 226 -22.30 7.91 20.69
N LYS A 227 -23.57 8.25 20.43
CA LYS A 227 -24.73 7.59 21.08
C LYS A 227 -24.88 6.10 20.69
N THR A 228 -24.27 5.66 19.59
CA THR A 228 -24.22 4.24 19.18
C THR A 228 -23.14 3.45 19.91
N GLY A 229 -22.31 4.10 20.73
CA GLY A 229 -21.20 3.46 21.44
C GLY A 229 -19.89 3.43 20.66
N ASN A 230 -19.86 4.01 19.44
CA ASN A 230 -18.66 4.12 18.64
C ASN A 230 -17.76 5.26 19.15
N GLU A 231 -16.46 5.11 18.95
CA GLU A 231 -15.46 6.11 19.33
C GLU A 231 -14.98 6.87 18.10
N LEU A 232 -15.13 8.20 18.12
CA LEU A 232 -14.76 9.10 17.04
C LEU A 232 -13.53 9.91 17.46
N ARG A 233 -12.43 9.73 16.74
CA ARG A 233 -11.19 10.47 17.00
C ARG A 233 -11.33 11.93 16.55
N THR A 234 -10.64 12.85 17.23
CA THR A 234 -10.68 14.28 16.91
C THR A 234 -9.27 14.86 16.91
N TRP A 235 -9.05 15.91 16.12
CA TRP A 235 -7.75 16.60 15.96
C TRP A 235 -7.96 18.11 15.93
N GLY A 236 -7.05 18.85 16.59
CA GLY A 236 -7.02 20.31 16.56
C GLY A 236 -8.17 21.01 17.28
N ARG A 237 -8.96 20.30 18.11
CA ARG A 237 -10.04 20.90 18.90
C ARG A 237 -9.46 21.70 20.06
N VAL A 238 -9.88 22.96 20.19
CA VAL A 238 -9.43 23.85 21.27
C VAL A 238 -10.61 24.21 22.16
N GLY A 239 -10.46 23.97 23.46
CA GLY A 239 -11.48 24.30 24.45
C GLY A 239 -12.76 23.44 24.35
N SER A 240 -13.79 23.85 25.08
CA SER A 240 -15.10 23.20 25.12
C SER A 240 -16.24 24.08 24.58
N ASP A 241 -15.92 25.29 24.12
CA ASP A 241 -16.85 26.30 23.61
C ASP A 241 -17.17 26.13 22.10
N ASN A 242 -16.64 25.07 21.47
CA ASN A 242 -16.86 24.69 20.07
C ASN A 242 -16.47 25.75 19.03
N LYS A 243 -15.70 26.77 19.41
CA LYS A 243 -15.21 27.79 18.46
C LYS A 243 -14.24 27.20 17.45
N VAL A 244 -13.32 26.36 17.91
CA VAL A 244 -12.38 25.61 17.09
C VAL A 244 -12.60 24.12 17.35
N MET A 245 -13.25 23.46 16.40
CA MET A 245 -13.60 22.05 16.54
C MET A 245 -12.63 21.13 15.81
N GLY A 246 -11.90 21.64 14.81
CA GLY A 246 -10.92 20.88 14.06
C GLY A 246 -11.54 19.76 13.22
N VAL A 247 -10.77 18.69 13.01
CA VAL A 247 -11.17 17.55 12.18
C VAL A 247 -11.63 16.39 13.06
N TRP A 248 -12.73 15.76 12.67
CA TRP A 248 -13.36 14.64 13.37
C TRP A 248 -13.34 13.42 12.46
N GLY A 249 -13.05 12.23 12.99
CA GLY A 249 -13.00 10.97 12.24
C GLY A 249 -11.61 10.57 11.73
N GLU A 250 -11.34 9.27 11.80
CA GLU A 250 -10.09 8.61 11.40
C GLU A 250 -10.10 8.14 9.94
N PHE A 251 -11.17 7.44 9.56
CA PHE A 251 -11.41 6.89 8.22
C PHE A 251 -12.38 7.74 7.42
N VAL A 252 -13.33 8.37 8.12
CA VAL A 252 -14.30 9.30 7.55
C VAL A 252 -14.08 10.65 8.21
N SER A 253 -13.10 11.39 7.70
CA SER A 253 -12.66 12.64 8.31
C SER A 253 -13.50 13.81 7.79
N VAL A 254 -14.09 14.58 8.71
CA VAL A 254 -14.85 15.79 8.42
C VAL A 254 -14.25 16.94 9.19
N ASP A 255 -13.84 17.98 8.48
CA ASP A 255 -13.40 19.22 9.09
C ASP A 255 -14.61 20.04 9.53
N PHE A 256 -14.82 20.11 10.84
CA PHE A 256 -15.97 20.79 11.37
C PHE A 256 -15.85 22.31 11.31
N ASP A 257 -14.66 22.89 11.17
CA ASP A 257 -14.52 24.35 11.00
C ASP A 257 -14.71 24.80 9.54
N ILE A 258 -14.69 23.86 8.59
CA ILE A 258 -15.03 24.07 7.17
C ILE A 258 -16.51 23.71 6.90
N CYS A 259 -17.04 22.69 7.58
CA CYS A 259 -18.38 22.17 7.33
C CYS A 259 -19.48 23.22 7.57
N VAL A 260 -20.31 23.45 6.55
CA VAL A 260 -21.43 24.42 6.56
C VAL A 260 -22.80 23.79 6.84
N ALA A 261 -22.85 22.53 7.28
CA ALA A 261 -24.09 21.77 7.55
C ALA A 261 -25.02 21.56 6.35
N ASP A 262 -24.47 21.50 5.13
CA ASP A 262 -25.25 21.32 3.89
C ASP A 262 -26.14 20.05 3.93
N GLY A 263 -25.56 18.92 4.34
CA GLY A 263 -26.29 17.65 4.49
C GLY A 263 -26.22 16.69 3.30
N ALA A 264 -25.70 17.09 2.14
CA ALA A 264 -25.56 16.19 0.98
C ALA A 264 -24.81 14.89 1.28
N CYS A 265 -23.84 14.93 2.21
CA CYS A 265 -23.11 13.74 2.64
C CYS A 265 -23.97 12.71 3.38
N ILE A 266 -25.03 13.14 4.07
CA ILE A 266 -25.98 12.25 4.74
C ILE A 266 -26.84 11.56 3.69
N ASP A 267 -27.39 12.32 2.74
CA ASP A 267 -28.26 11.79 1.68
C ASP A 267 -27.52 10.87 0.70
N ALA A 268 -26.24 11.16 0.42
CA ALA A 268 -25.42 10.36 -0.48
C ALA A 268 -24.88 9.07 0.17
N CYS A 269 -24.98 8.90 1.50
CA CYS A 269 -24.36 7.76 2.18
C CYS A 269 -25.28 6.54 2.19
N PRO A 270 -24.95 5.45 1.47
CA PRO A 270 -25.83 4.27 1.36
C PRO A 270 -25.91 3.44 2.65
N VAL A 271 -24.99 3.66 3.59
CA VAL A 271 -24.85 2.92 4.85
C VAL A 271 -25.05 3.80 6.09
N ALA A 272 -25.59 5.02 5.91
CA ALA A 272 -25.96 5.93 6.99
C ALA A 272 -24.85 6.18 8.04
N VAL A 273 -23.63 6.48 7.58
CA VAL A 273 -22.47 6.83 8.43
C VAL A 273 -22.74 8.10 9.24
N PHE A 274 -23.43 9.06 8.64
CA PHE A 274 -23.61 10.41 9.17
C PHE A 274 -24.98 10.60 9.77
N GLU A 275 -25.04 11.27 10.92
CA GLU A 275 -26.26 11.83 11.48
C GLU A 275 -26.00 13.26 11.93
N PHE A 276 -26.98 14.13 11.74
CA PHE A 276 -26.86 15.49 12.21
C PHE A 276 -26.82 15.58 13.75
N PHE A 277 -25.88 16.39 14.25
CA PHE A 277 -25.73 16.68 15.67
C PHE A 277 -25.50 18.18 15.89
N ASP A 278 -25.99 18.69 17.01
CA ASP A 278 -25.87 20.11 17.34
C ASP A 278 -24.54 20.40 18.05
N PHE A 279 -23.82 21.38 17.50
CA PHE A 279 -22.56 21.90 18.02
C PHE A 279 -22.64 23.44 18.04
N PRO A 280 -23.38 24.03 19.00
CA PRO A 280 -23.49 25.48 19.10
C PRO A 280 -22.12 26.08 19.42
N GLY A 281 -21.80 27.23 18.82
CA GLY A 281 -20.57 27.99 19.08
C GLY A 281 -19.56 28.04 17.94
N ASN A 282 -19.73 27.24 16.89
CA ASN A 282 -18.82 27.22 15.73
C ASN A 282 -19.22 28.25 14.66
N ALA A 283 -18.23 28.95 14.09
CA ALA A 283 -18.45 30.01 13.11
C ALA A 283 -18.99 29.53 11.75
N ALA A 284 -18.68 28.30 11.32
CA ALA A 284 -19.12 27.78 10.03
C ALA A 284 -20.57 27.27 10.06
N SER A 285 -20.97 26.58 11.13
CA SER A 285 -22.35 26.17 11.36
C SER A 285 -22.52 25.65 12.79
N THR A 286 -23.72 25.80 13.36
CA THR A 286 -24.05 25.30 14.71
C THR A 286 -24.47 23.82 14.73
N LYS A 287 -24.38 23.15 13.59
CA LYS A 287 -24.86 21.78 13.37
C LYS A 287 -23.90 21.07 12.44
N LYS A 288 -23.55 19.81 12.70
CA LYS A 288 -22.56 19.06 11.90
C LYS A 288 -23.05 17.64 11.58
N PRO A 289 -22.69 17.08 10.41
CA PRO A 289 -22.92 15.68 10.11
C PRO A 289 -21.91 14.82 10.89
N LEU A 290 -22.31 14.37 12.07
CA LEU A 290 -21.48 13.53 12.93
C LEU A 290 -21.39 12.11 12.36
N GLN A 291 -20.19 11.56 12.29
CA GLN A 291 -19.88 10.24 11.77
C GLN A 291 -20.21 9.15 12.80
N ILE A 292 -21.49 9.06 13.17
CA ILE A 292 -22.00 8.20 14.22
C ILE A 292 -21.65 6.72 14.01
N ASN A 293 -21.63 6.29 12.75
CA ASN A 293 -21.32 4.93 12.32
C ASN A 293 -20.09 4.93 11.41
N GLU A 294 -19.04 5.67 11.77
CA GLU A 294 -17.76 5.67 11.04
C GLU A 294 -17.26 4.26 10.66
N PRO A 295 -17.34 3.22 11.53
CA PRO A 295 -16.91 1.86 11.18
C PRO A 295 -17.71 1.19 10.05
N ASP A 296 -18.93 1.65 9.78
CA ASP A 296 -19.80 1.07 8.75
C ASP A 296 -19.51 1.64 7.35
N CYS A 297 -18.55 2.58 7.24
CA CYS A 297 -18.17 3.16 5.96
C CYS A 297 -17.66 2.10 4.97
N ILE A 298 -18.23 2.10 3.76
CA ILE A 298 -17.82 1.22 2.65
C ILE A 298 -16.86 1.88 1.66
N PHE A 299 -16.29 3.04 2.02
CA PHE A 299 -15.30 3.76 1.21
C PHE A 299 -15.72 4.07 -0.23
N CYS A 300 -17.02 4.34 -0.45
CA CYS A 300 -17.55 4.66 -1.78
C CYS A 300 -17.20 6.07 -2.29
N ILE A 301 -16.63 6.94 -1.44
CA ILE A 301 -16.20 8.32 -1.75
C ILE A 301 -17.36 9.26 -2.17
N ALA A 302 -18.61 8.81 -2.12
CA ALA A 302 -19.77 9.61 -2.51
C ALA A 302 -19.88 10.93 -1.70
N CYS A 303 -19.70 10.86 -0.38
CA CYS A 303 -19.76 12.02 0.51
C CYS A 303 -18.64 13.05 0.27
N GLU A 304 -17.45 12.62 -0.17
CA GLU A 304 -16.33 13.51 -0.53
C GLU A 304 -16.67 14.30 -1.81
N ASN A 305 -17.28 13.64 -2.80
CA ASN A 305 -17.62 14.26 -4.08
C ASN A 305 -18.81 15.24 -4.02
N VAL A 306 -19.77 15.01 -3.11
CA VAL A 306 -20.97 15.85 -3.01
C VAL A 306 -20.82 17.02 -2.03
N CYS A 307 -19.74 17.08 -1.22
CA CYS A 307 -19.56 18.11 -0.21
C CYS A 307 -19.16 19.45 -0.85
N PRO A 308 -20.01 20.51 -0.81
CA PRO A 308 -19.71 21.77 -1.49
C PRO A 308 -18.42 22.47 -1.02
N PRO A 309 -18.13 22.58 0.30
CA PRO A 309 -16.87 23.15 0.75
C PRO A 309 -15.73 22.13 0.77
N VAL A 310 -15.93 20.90 0.29
CA VAL A 310 -14.92 19.84 0.29
C VAL A 310 -14.32 19.63 1.70
N ALA A 311 -15.20 19.57 2.70
CA ALA A 311 -14.84 19.43 4.11
C ALA A 311 -14.59 17.97 4.53
N ILE A 312 -14.80 17.01 3.63
CA ILE A 312 -14.78 15.58 3.93
C ILE A 312 -13.62 14.93 3.17
N LYS A 313 -12.85 14.10 3.86
CA LYS A 313 -11.85 13.22 3.25
C LYS A 313 -12.04 11.79 3.74
N ILE A 314 -12.11 10.85 2.80
CA ILE A 314 -12.16 9.42 3.13
C ILE A 314 -10.74 8.84 3.11
N PHE A 315 -10.36 8.26 4.23
CA PHE A 315 -9.16 7.43 4.36
C PHE A 315 -9.62 5.98 4.47
N SER A 316 -9.49 5.23 3.37
CA SER A 316 -9.73 3.79 3.42
C SER A 316 -8.72 3.16 4.37
N PRO A 317 -9.15 2.33 5.35
CA PRO A 317 -8.28 1.40 6.03
C PRO A 317 -7.76 0.45 4.96
N SER A 318 -6.57 0.78 4.48
CA SER A 318 -5.42 -0.08 4.66
C SER A 318 -5.72 -1.38 5.41
#